data_AF-A0A651F6A3-F1
#
_entry.id   AF-A0A651F6A3-F1
#
_cell.length_a   1.000
_cell.length_b   1.000
_cell.length_c   1.000
_cell.angle_alpha   90.00
_cell.angle_beta   90.00
_cell.angle_gamma   90.00
#
_symmetry.space_group_name_H-M   'P 1'
#
loop_
_entity.id
_entity.type
_entity.pdbx_description
1 polymer ?
#
loop_
_entity_poly.entity_id
_entity_poly.type
_entity_poly.pdbx_seq_one_letter_code
_entity_poly.pdbx_strand_id
1 'polypeptide(L)'
;ATSEERITGYTYHTNTTDGSGNLILGRLASITGPRTDVADVTEFFYDGNFDLEKITNALGQETLITDRDAAGRPTTIEDANGVETARDTIQLIFYGIRNRRRIGIGSAQDILNSAL
;
A
#
# COMPACT_ATOMS: atom_id res chain seq x y z
N ALA A 1 27.93 -17.82 5.59
CA ALA A 1 26.56 -17.37 5.22
C ALA A 1 26.67 -15.90 4.89
N THR A 2 26.63 -15.55 3.61
CA THR A 2 26.62 -14.14 3.18
C THR A 2 25.32 -13.54 3.64
N SER A 3 25.41 -12.58 4.57
CA SER A 3 24.30 -11.70 4.92
C SER A 3 23.97 -10.87 3.69
N GLU A 4 23.04 -11.32 2.86
CA GLU A 4 22.53 -10.51 1.77
C GLU A 4 21.69 -9.38 2.38
N GLU A 5 22.15 -8.16 2.15
CA GLU A 5 21.52 -6.94 2.65
C GLU A 5 20.12 -6.84 2.04
N ARG A 6 19.08 -7.01 2.87
CA ARG A 6 17.69 -6.92 2.43
C ARG A 6 17.30 -5.45 2.27
N ILE A 7 17.56 -4.87 1.10
CA ILE A 7 17.20 -3.48 0.80
C ILE A 7 15.72 -3.43 0.39
N THR A 8 14.95 -2.52 0.98
CA THR A 8 13.58 -2.23 0.55
C THR A 8 13.47 -0.76 0.22
N GLY A 9 13.10 -0.46 -1.02
CA GLY A 9 12.89 0.91 -1.52
C GLY A 9 11.45 1.38 -1.32
N TYR A 10 11.27 2.67 -1.10
CA TYR A 10 9.95 3.32 -1.05
C TYR A 10 9.96 4.53 -1.96
N THR A 11 8.95 4.65 -2.82
CA THR A 11 8.70 5.86 -3.59
C THR A 11 7.37 6.47 -3.17
N TYR A 12 7.26 7.79 -3.33
CA TYR A 12 6.07 8.54 -3.00
C TYR A 12 5.68 9.40 -4.19
N HIS A 13 4.39 9.69 -4.32
CA HIS A 13 3.93 10.74 -5.24
C HIS A 13 4.55 12.09 -4.83
N THR A 14 4.55 13.04 -5.76
CA THR A 14 5.07 14.38 -5.49
C THR A 14 4.26 15.05 -4.38
N ASN A 15 4.95 15.77 -3.50
CA ASN A 15 4.26 16.66 -2.57
C ASN A 15 3.58 17.77 -3.38
N THR A 16 2.42 18.20 -2.90
CA THR A 16 1.65 19.31 -3.48
C THR A 16 1.43 20.38 -2.43
N THR A 17 0.83 21.50 -2.81
CA THR A 17 0.48 22.57 -1.89
C THR A 17 -0.99 22.90 -2.08
N ASP A 18 -1.73 23.09 -1.00
CA ASP A 18 -3.12 23.54 -1.09
C ASP A 18 -3.22 25.01 -1.52
N GLY A 19 -4.45 25.48 -1.77
CA GLY A 19 -4.71 26.88 -2.14
C GLY A 19 -4.35 27.91 -1.05
N SER A 20 -4.05 27.46 0.17
CA SER A 20 -3.61 28.29 1.30
C SER A 20 -2.09 28.26 1.51
N GLY A 21 -1.34 27.54 0.68
CA GLY A 21 0.12 27.45 0.79
C GLY A 21 0.61 26.35 1.74
N ASN A 22 -0.27 25.50 2.27
CA ASN A 22 0.13 24.38 3.13
C ASN A 22 0.65 23.21 2.31
N LEU A 23 1.78 22.64 2.73
CA LEU A 23 2.38 21.47 2.09
C LEU A 23 1.54 20.22 2.35
N ILE A 24 1.05 19.61 1.28
CA ILE A 24 0.43 18.29 1.26
C ILE A 24 1.50 17.26 0.88
N LEU A 25 1.69 16.30 1.77
CA LEU A 25 2.63 15.22 1.59
C LEU A 25 2.11 14.19 0.57
N GLY A 26 2.95 13.83 -0.40
CA GLY A 26 2.62 12.77 -1.36
C GLY A 26 2.46 11.41 -0.70
N ARG A 27 1.50 10.62 -1.20
CA ARG A 27 1.20 9.28 -0.69
C ARG A 27 2.18 8.24 -1.23
N LEU A 28 2.26 7.09 -0.57
CA LEU A 28 3.14 5.99 -0.97
C LEU A 28 2.76 5.52 -2.38
N ALA A 29 3.70 5.52 -3.31
CA ALA A 29 3.49 5.15 -4.71
C ALA A 29 3.94 3.71 -4.98
N SER A 30 5.13 3.33 -4.48
CA SER A 30 5.61 1.95 -4.63
C SER A 30 6.49 1.49 -3.47
N ILE A 31 6.55 0.18 -3.30
CA ILE A 31 7.52 -0.53 -2.47
C ILE A 31 8.30 -1.48 -3.38
N THR A 32 9.62 -1.37 -3.36
CA THR A 32 10.51 -2.32 -4.06
C THR A 32 11.15 -3.23 -3.03
N GLY A 33 10.85 -4.51 -3.09
CA GLY A 33 11.46 -5.53 -2.26
C GLY A 33 12.91 -5.83 -2.65
N PRO A 34 13.56 -6.73 -1.90
CA PRO A 34 15.01 -6.98 -2.00
C PRO A 34 15.41 -7.83 -3.20
N ARG A 35 14.48 -8.51 -3.87
CA ARG A 35 14.83 -9.37 -4.99
C ARG A 35 15.21 -8.51 -6.20
N THR A 36 16.32 -8.89 -6.84
CA THR A 36 16.85 -8.24 -8.05
C THR A 36 16.77 -9.13 -9.29
N ASP A 37 16.46 -10.41 -9.10
CA ASP A 37 16.31 -11.41 -10.15
C ASP A 37 14.91 -11.41 -10.80
N VAL A 38 13.95 -10.74 -10.17
CA VAL A 38 12.58 -10.52 -10.67
C VAL A 38 12.13 -9.13 -10.27
N ALA A 39 11.13 -8.58 -10.98
CA ALA A 39 10.44 -7.38 -10.54
C ALA A 39 9.74 -7.66 -9.20
N ASP A 40 10.27 -7.07 -8.13
CA ASP A 40 9.74 -7.17 -6.76
C ASP A 40 9.11 -5.83 -6.37
N VAL A 41 8.18 -5.35 -7.18
CA VAL A 41 7.57 -4.01 -7.01
C VAL A 41 6.10 -4.16 -6.70
N THR A 42 5.66 -3.53 -5.61
CA THR A 42 4.24 -3.36 -5.28
C THR A 42 3.87 -1.90 -5.48
N GLU A 43 2.80 -1.64 -6.23
CA GLU A 43 2.31 -0.31 -6.60
C GLU A 43 0.97 0.02 -5.93
N PHE A 44 0.78 1.29 -5.62
CA PHE A 44 -0.40 1.81 -4.93
C PHE A 44 -1.03 2.92 -5.76
N PHE A 45 -2.34 2.81 -5.99
CA PHE A 45 -3.10 3.73 -6.81
C PHE A 45 -4.20 4.39 -5.99
N TYR A 46 -4.43 5.68 -6.24
CA TYR A 46 -5.36 6.50 -5.49
C TYR A 46 -6.38 7.14 -6.42
N ASP A 47 -7.60 7.31 -5.94
CA ASP A 47 -8.67 8.01 -6.65
C ASP A 47 -8.49 9.55 -6.60
N GLY A 48 -9.44 10.28 -7.21
CA GLY A 48 -9.43 11.75 -7.24
C GLY A 48 -9.56 12.43 -5.87
N ASN A 49 -10.01 11.69 -4.84
CA ASN A 49 -10.07 12.17 -3.45
C ASN A 49 -8.81 11.81 -2.66
N PHE A 50 -7.80 11.25 -3.32
CA PHE A 50 -6.57 10.71 -2.75
C PHE A 50 -6.78 9.50 -1.83
N ASP A 51 -7.89 8.79 -1.95
CA ASP A 51 -8.09 7.54 -1.22
C ASP A 51 -7.52 6.36 -2.00
N LEU A 52 -6.88 5.41 -1.29
CA LEU A 52 -6.28 4.23 -1.95
C LEU A 52 -7.40 3.47 -2.64
N GLU A 53 -7.28 3.19 -3.92
CA GLU A 53 -8.29 2.55 -4.79
C GLU A 53 -7.85 1.14 -5.20
N LYS A 54 -6.55 0.97 -5.48
CA LYS A 54 -6.00 -0.28 -5.98
C LYS A 54 -4.58 -0.51 -5.48
N ILE A 55 -4.23 -1.77 -5.30
CA ILE A 55 -2.87 -2.24 -5.07
C ILE A 55 -2.53 -3.26 -6.17
N THR A 56 -1.35 -3.17 -6.75
CA THR A 56 -0.81 -4.20 -7.66
C THR A 56 0.45 -4.79 -7.04
N ASN A 57 0.47 -6.11 -6.84
CA ASN A 57 1.63 -6.78 -6.25
C ASN A 57 2.72 -7.11 -7.29
N ALA A 58 3.86 -7.61 -6.83
CA ALA A 58 5.00 -7.99 -7.68
C ALA A 58 4.68 -9.08 -8.73
N LEU A 59 3.59 -9.84 -8.54
CA LEU A 59 3.11 -10.83 -9.49
C LEU A 59 2.11 -10.25 -10.51
N GLY A 60 1.84 -8.94 -10.45
CA GLY A 60 0.85 -8.26 -11.28
C GLY A 60 -0.60 -8.50 -10.86
N GLN A 61 -0.83 -9.10 -9.68
CA GLN A 61 -2.17 -9.34 -9.16
C GLN A 61 -2.71 -8.06 -8.53
N GLU A 62 -3.97 -7.76 -8.81
CA GLU A 62 -4.64 -6.57 -8.30
C GLU A 62 -5.46 -6.87 -7.04
N THR A 63 -5.55 -5.88 -6.16
CA THR A 63 -6.52 -5.84 -5.08
C THR A 63 -7.24 -4.51 -5.16
N LEU A 64 -8.55 -4.56 -5.35
CA LEU A 64 -9.43 -3.41 -5.54
C LEU A 64 -10.17 -3.11 -4.26
N ILE A 65 -10.36 -1.83 -3.95
CA ILE A 65 -11.25 -1.40 -2.87
C ILE A 65 -12.59 -1.07 -3.49
N THR A 66 -13.57 -1.94 -3.25
CA THR A 66 -14.87 -1.89 -3.91
C THR A 66 -15.92 -1.17 -3.07
N ASP A 67 -15.71 -1.04 -1.75
CA ASP A 67 -16.62 -0.32 -0.87
C ASP A 67 -15.91 0.41 0.27
N ARG A 68 -16.53 1.48 0.77
CA ARG A 68 -16.02 2.32 1.86
C ARG A 68 -17.14 2.81 2.77
N ASP A 69 -16.77 3.14 4.01
CA ASP A 69 -17.69 3.81 4.93
C ASP A 69 -17.74 5.33 4.73
N ALA A 70 -18.65 5.99 5.47
CA ALA A 70 -18.82 7.43 5.45
C ALA A 70 -17.57 8.24 5.88
N ALA A 71 -16.56 7.58 6.44
CA ALA A 71 -15.28 8.19 6.81
C ALA A 71 -14.16 7.87 5.79
N GLY A 72 -14.49 7.28 4.64
CA GLY A 72 -13.53 6.93 3.58
C GLY A 72 -12.73 5.65 3.86
N ARG A 73 -13.05 4.92 4.93
CA ARG A 73 -12.32 3.69 5.30
C ARG A 73 -12.84 2.51 4.46
N PRO A 74 -11.97 1.73 3.82
CA PRO A 74 -12.36 0.53 3.07
C PRO A 74 -13.18 -0.45 3.93
N THR A 75 -14.27 -0.94 3.35
CA THR A 75 -15.18 -1.94 3.95
C THR A 75 -15.21 -3.24 3.18
N THR A 76 -14.89 -3.20 1.90
CA THR A 76 -14.78 -4.38 1.04
C THR A 76 -13.59 -4.21 0.10
N ILE A 77 -12.86 -5.30 -0.09
CA ILE A 77 -11.86 -5.44 -1.13
C ILE A 77 -12.17 -6.65 -2.00
N GLU A 78 -11.76 -6.61 -3.26
CA GLU A 78 -11.78 -7.73 -4.20
C GLU A 78 -10.33 -8.07 -4.57
N ASP A 79 -9.95 -9.35 -4.45
CA ASP A 79 -8.63 -9.82 -4.86
C ASP A 79 -8.59 -10.17 -6.37
N ALA A 80 -7.40 -10.53 -6.89
CA ALA A 80 -7.23 -10.88 -8.30
C ALA A 80 -7.99 -12.16 -8.74
N ASN A 81 -8.50 -12.94 -7.79
CA ASN A 81 -9.34 -14.10 -8.05
C ASN A 81 -10.85 -13.75 -8.00
N GLY A 82 -11.20 -12.49 -7.77
CA GLY A 82 -12.58 -12.04 -7.58
C GLY A 82 -13.14 -12.36 -6.19
N VAL A 83 -12.30 -12.71 -5.22
CA VAL A 83 -12.74 -13.03 -3.86
C VAL A 83 -12.92 -11.74 -3.08
N GLU A 84 -14.13 -11.51 -2.61
CA GLU A 84 -14.44 -10.38 -1.74
C GLU A 84 -14.07 -10.69 -0.29
N THR A 85 -13.33 -9.77 0.33
CA THR A 85 -13.04 -9.79 1.77
C THR A 85 -13.67 -8.57 2.41
N ALA A 86 -14.38 -8.78 3.52
CA ALA A 86 -15.08 -7.74 4.27
C ALA A 86 -14.26 -7.19 5.45
N ARG A 87 -14.75 -6.04 5.92
CA ARG A 87 -14.16 -5.07 6.86
C ARG A 87 -13.26 -5.59 7.99
N ASP A 88 -13.57 -6.72 8.63
CA ASP A 88 -12.85 -7.20 9.80
C ASP A 88 -11.39 -7.59 9.47
N THR A 89 -11.12 -8.02 8.24
CA THR A 89 -9.76 -8.39 7.79
C THR A 89 -9.03 -7.20 7.14
N ILE A 90 -9.76 -6.18 6.72
CA ILE A 90 -9.25 -5.09 5.87
C ILE A 90 -8.45 -4.07 6.70
N GLN A 91 -8.84 -3.79 7.95
CA GLN A 91 -8.26 -2.67 8.72
C GLN A 91 -6.74 -2.76 8.92
N LEU A 92 -6.16 -3.96 9.01
CA LEU A 92 -4.73 -4.17 9.23
C LEU A 92 -3.87 -3.75 8.03
N ILE A 93 -4.28 -4.12 6.82
CA ILE A 93 -3.57 -3.83 5.56
C ILE A 93 -3.48 -2.31 5.35
N PHE A 94 -4.60 -1.60 5.56
CA PHE A 94 -4.68 -0.15 5.32
C PHE A 94 -4.00 0.69 6.41
N TYR A 95 -3.97 0.19 7.65
CA TYR A 95 -3.28 0.89 8.73
C TYR A 95 -1.76 0.90 8.50
N GLY A 96 -1.19 -0.18 7.97
CA GLY A 96 0.22 -0.25 7.59
C GLY A 96 0.59 0.79 6.53
N ILE A 97 -0.15 0.84 5.42
CA ILE A 97 0.09 1.74 4.29
C ILE A 97 0.04 3.22 4.73
N ARG A 98 -0.95 3.61 5.55
CA ARG A 98 -1.11 4.99 6.02
C ARG A 98 -0.02 5.45 7.00
N ASN A 99 0.54 4.55 7.81
CA ASN A 99 1.47 4.92 8.89
C ASN A 99 2.96 4.81 8.53
N ARG A 100 3.32 4.40 7.31
CA ARG A 100 4.72 4.23 6.89
C ARG A 100 5.57 5.49 6.89
N ARG A 101 4.97 6.68 6.81
CA ARG A 101 5.72 7.95 7.00
C ARG A 101 5.94 8.31 8.48
N ARG A 102 5.31 7.60 9.43
CA ARG A 102 5.31 7.95 10.86
C ARG A 102 6.05 6.94 11.76
N ILE A 103 6.26 5.70 11.33
CA ILE A 103 7.03 4.71 12.09
C ILE A 103 7.97 3.97 11.14
N GLY A 104 9.28 4.18 11.29
CA GLY A 104 10.30 3.40 10.60
C GLY A 104 10.52 2.04 11.28
N ILE A 105 9.68 1.03 11.01
CA ILE A 105 9.98 -0.38 11.34
C ILE A 105 9.35 -1.36 10.34
N GLY A 106 10.09 -2.42 10.01
CA GLY A 106 9.58 -3.71 9.53
C GLY A 106 9.27 -3.80 8.04
N SER A 107 9.57 -4.91 7.39
CA SER A 107 9.39 -5.05 5.93
C SER A 107 7.92 -5.12 5.54
N ALA A 108 7.58 -4.69 4.31
CA ALA A 108 6.22 -4.80 3.78
C ALA A 108 5.71 -6.25 3.76
N GLN A 109 6.62 -7.22 3.76
CA GLN A 109 6.34 -8.65 3.84
C GLN A 109 5.75 -9.09 5.19
N ASP A 110 6.02 -8.38 6.29
CA ASP A 110 5.53 -8.75 7.63
C ASP A 110 4.04 -8.41 7.80
N ILE A 111 3.52 -7.49 6.99
CA ILE A 111 2.08 -7.11 6.97
C ILE A 111 1.30 -8.02 6.03
N LEU A 112 1.92 -8.53 4.96
CA LEU A 112 1.31 -9.49 4.04
C LEU A 112 1.29 -10.92 4.62
N ASN A 113 2.27 -11.29 5.46
CA ASN A 113 2.39 -12.64 6.02
C ASN A 113 1.71 -12.86 7.37
N SER A 114 1.10 -11.85 8.00
CA SER A 114 0.32 -12.05 9.25
C SER A 114 -1.17 -12.30 9.02
N ALA A 115 -1.59 -12.41 7.76
CA ALA A 115 -2.98 -12.66 7.34
C ALA A 115 -3.22 -14.08 6.79
N LEU A 116 -2.31 -15.03 7.08
CA LEU A 116 -2.50 -16.48 6.87
C LEU A 116 -2.28 -17.25 8.18
#